data_AF-A0AAN8VAC1-F1
#
_entry.id   AF-A0AAN8VAC1-F1
#
_cell.length_a   1.000
_cell.length_b   1.000
_cell.length_c   1.000
_cell.angle_alpha   90.00
_cell.angle_beta   90.00
_cell.angle_gamma   90.00
#
_symmetry.space_group_name_H-M   'P 1'
#
loop_
_entity.id
_entity.type
_entity.pdbx_description
1 polymer ?
#
loop_
_entity_poly.entity_id
_entity_poly.type
_entity_poly.pdbx_seq_one_letter_code
_entity_poly.pdbx_strand_id
1 'polypeptide(L)'
;MGVLLQVCKALEEIDKKKFMCKYKFIEGDMLRDNLKSIVYEVKAEPDKYGGCICKVWSEYETEGDVMYKDEDIEAGKDRASEMYNVIEAYLLANPRA
;
A
#
# COMPACT_ATOMS: atom_id res chain seq x y z
N MET A 1 25.05 5.69 -4.10
CA MET A 1 24.75 4.78 -2.97
C MET A 1 23.26 4.55 -2.97
N GLY A 2 22.81 3.40 -3.48
CA GLY A 2 21.40 3.01 -3.40
C GLY A 2 21.17 2.45 -2.01
N VAL A 3 20.37 3.13 -1.19
CA VAL A 3 19.92 2.57 0.09
C VAL A 3 18.96 1.44 -0.24
N LEU A 4 19.33 0.20 0.06
CA LEU A 4 18.41 -0.92 0.09
C LEU A 4 17.43 -0.63 1.24
N LEU A 5 16.25 -0.09 0.89
CA LEU A 5 15.10 0.00 1.77
C LEU A 5 14.64 -1.42 2.07
N GLN A 6 15.23 -2.05 3.10
CA GLN A 6 14.75 -3.33 3.58
C GLN A 6 13.42 -3.08 4.29
N VAL A 7 12.35 -3.35 3.57
CA VAL A 7 10.98 -3.24 4.06
C VAL A 7 10.53 -4.65 4.43
N CYS A 8 10.35 -4.92 5.71
CA CYS A 8 9.82 -6.20 6.17
C CYS A 8 8.29 -6.14 6.17
N LYS A 9 7.70 -6.87 5.24
CA LYS A 9 6.26 -7.05 5.13
C LYS A 9 5.88 -8.44 5.62
N ALA A 10 5.01 -8.51 6.63
CA ALA A 10 4.34 -9.74 7.00
C ALA A 10 3.05 -9.84 6.19
N LEU A 11 2.89 -10.91 5.42
CA LEU A 11 1.63 -11.20 4.74
C LEU A 11 0.63 -11.74 5.76
N GLU A 12 -0.48 -11.05 5.95
CA GLU A 12 -1.52 -11.48 6.89
C GLU A 12 -2.58 -12.33 6.18
N GLU A 13 -3.02 -11.91 5.00
CA GLU A 13 -4.06 -12.62 4.24
C GLU A 13 -3.93 -12.42 2.73
N ILE A 14 -4.24 -13.46 1.95
CA ILE A 14 -4.50 -13.36 0.51
C ILE A 14 -5.79 -14.11 0.20
N ASP A 15 -6.78 -13.38 -0.31
CA ASP A 15 -8.00 -13.95 -0.87
C ASP A 15 -8.04 -13.68 -2.37
N LYS A 16 -7.59 -14.67 -3.15
CA LYS A 16 -7.58 -14.60 -4.62
C LYS A 16 -8.99 -14.53 -5.22
N LYS A 17 -10.02 -15.04 -4.53
CA LYS A 17 -11.39 -15.03 -5.05
C LYS A 17 -12.03 -13.65 -4.88
N LYS A 18 -11.68 -12.95 -3.81
CA LYS A 18 -12.12 -11.58 -3.54
C LYS A 18 -11.15 -10.50 -4.05
N PHE A 19 -10.06 -10.90 -4.71
CA PHE A 19 -8.98 -10.02 -5.16
C PHE A 19 -8.49 -9.09 -4.04
N MET A 20 -8.27 -9.67 -2.85
CA MET A 20 -7.87 -8.95 -1.65
C MET A 20 -6.53 -9.47 -1.12
N CYS A 21 -5.67 -8.57 -0.67
CA CYS A 21 -4.53 -8.91 0.16
C CYS A 21 -4.40 -7.98 1.36
N LYS A 22 -4.01 -8.55 2.49
CA LYS A 22 -3.73 -7.83 3.72
C LYS A 22 -2.28 -8.09 4.13
N TYR A 23 -1.54 -7.03 4.41
CA TYR A 23 -0.14 -7.13 4.79
C TYR A 23 0.24 -6.04 5.78
N LYS A 24 1.14 -6.39 6.70
CA LYS A 24 1.60 -5.53 7.77
C LYS A 24 3.07 -5.16 7.55
N PHE A 25 3.37 -3.87 7.57
CA PHE A 25 4.71 -3.36 7.70
C PHE A 25 5.13 -3.41 9.16
N ILE A 26 6.21 -4.14 9.43
CA ILE A 26 6.78 -4.29 10.77
C ILE A 26 8.19 -3.69 10.88
N GLU A 27 8.88 -3.49 9.75
CA GLU A 27 10.15 -2.76 9.70
C GLU A 27 10.29 -1.98 8.38
N GLY A 28 11.05 -0.89 8.42
CA GLY A 28 11.47 -0.11 7.24
C GLY A 28 11.39 1.38 7.48
N ASP A 29 12.06 2.17 6.64
CA ASP A 29 12.14 3.64 6.73
C ASP A 29 10.81 4.38 6.64
N MET A 30 9.70 3.68 6.42
CA MET A 30 8.35 4.27 6.44
C MET A 30 7.75 4.26 7.85
N LEU A 31 8.26 3.40 8.74
CA LEU A 31 7.91 3.31 10.16
C LEU A 31 8.80 4.26 10.98
N ARG A 32 8.77 5.56 10.66
CA ARG A 32 9.52 6.59 11.39
C ARG A 32 8.73 7.10 12.59
N ASP A 33 9.44 7.80 13.47
CA ASP A 33 8.89 8.44 14.66
C ASP A 33 8.23 7.42 15.59
N ASN A 34 6.97 7.67 15.94
CA ASN A 34 6.19 6.89 16.90
C ASN A 34 5.32 5.82 16.20
N LEU A 35 5.56 5.47 14.93
CA LEU A 35 4.75 4.50 14.19
C LEU A 35 5.32 3.09 14.36
N LYS A 36 4.61 2.24 15.12
CA LYS A 36 4.99 0.84 15.39
C LYS A 36 4.80 -0.04 14.16
N SER A 37 3.67 0.14 13.49
CA SER A 37 3.30 -0.69 12.35
C SER A 37 2.25 -0.03 11.48
N ILE A 38 2.16 -0.48 10.23
CA ILE A 38 1.08 -0.11 9.31
C ILE A 38 0.50 -1.38 8.73
N VAL A 39 -0.81 -1.54 8.82
CA VAL A 39 -1.52 -2.62 8.15
C VAL A 39 -2.19 -2.04 6.92
N TYR A 40 -1.93 -2.64 5.76
CA TYR A 40 -2.62 -2.33 4.51
C TYR A 40 -3.53 -3.46 4.13
N GLU A 41 -4.76 -3.12 3.79
CA GLU A 41 -5.70 -4.00 3.10
C GLU A 41 -5.96 -3.42 1.72
N VAL A 42 -5.66 -4.19 0.68
CA VAL A 42 -5.85 -3.82 -0.72
C VAL A 42 -6.90 -4.74 -1.32
N LYS A 43 -7.92 -4.17 -1.95
CA LYS A 43 -8.96 -4.91 -2.65
C LYS A 43 -9.21 -4.32 -4.03
N ALA A 44 -9.19 -5.15 -5.05
CA ALA A 44 -9.57 -4.76 -6.41
C ALA A 44 -10.98 -5.23 -6.74
N GLU A 45 -11.80 -4.35 -7.30
CA GLU A 45 -13.15 -4.65 -7.77
C GLU A 45 -13.30 -4.26 -9.24
N PRO A 46 -13.98 -5.04 -10.09
CA PRO A 46 -14.17 -4.67 -11.49
C PRO A 46 -14.99 -3.37 -11.60
N ASP A 47 -14.62 -2.51 -12.55
CA ASP A 47 -15.42 -1.33 -12.90
C ASP A 47 -16.40 -1.65 -14.04
N LYS A 48 -17.26 -0.68 -14.39
CA LYS A 48 -18.23 -0.80 -15.48
C LYS A 48 -17.64 -0.60 -16.90
N TYR A 49 -16.35 -0.28 -17.01
CA TYR A 49 -15.65 0.09 -18.23
C TYR A 49 -14.56 -0.93 -18.64
N GLY A 50 -14.43 -2.03 -17.92
CA GLY A 50 -13.44 -3.08 -18.19
C GLY A 50 -12.10 -2.88 -17.47
N GLY A 51 -12.00 -1.88 -16.60
CA GLY A 51 -10.90 -1.68 -15.65
C GLY A 51 -11.22 -2.21 -14.26
N CYS A 52 -10.51 -1.70 -13.25
CA CYS A 52 -10.75 -2.03 -11.86
C CYS A 52 -10.64 -0.81 -10.95
N ILE A 53 -11.34 -0.85 -9.83
CA ILE A 53 -11.23 0.10 -8.72
C ILE A 53 -10.42 -0.59 -7.63
N CYS A 54 -9.21 -0.09 -7.37
CA CYS A 54 -8.38 -0.50 -6.25
C CYS A 54 -8.74 0.32 -5.00
N LYS A 55 -9.25 -0.34 -3.98
CA LYS A 55 -9.49 0.23 -2.65
C LYS A 55 -8.34 -0.15 -1.74
N VAL A 56 -7.78 0.84 -1.06
CA VAL A 56 -6.68 0.66 -0.10
C VAL A 56 -7.13 1.22 1.24
N TRP A 57 -7.09 0.38 2.26
CA TRP A 57 -7.24 0.78 3.65
C TRP A 57 -5.89 0.71 4.36
N SER A 58 -5.65 1.64 5.27
CA SER A 58 -4.40 1.76 5.99
C SER A 58 -4.71 2.01 7.47
N GLU A 59 -4.28 1.09 8.31
CA GLU A 59 -4.39 1.20 9.76
C GLU A 59 -2.99 1.47 10.33
N TYR A 60 -2.86 2.55 11.09
CA TYR A 60 -1.59 3.02 11.65
C TYR A 60 -1.57 2.74 13.15
N GLU A 61 -0.59 1.97 13.61
CA GLU A 61 -0.39 1.67 15.03
C GLU A 61 0.72 2.57 15.57
N THR A 62 0.39 3.50 16.46
CA THR A 62 1.35 4.47 17.02
C THR A 62 1.65 4.24 18.50
N GLU A 63 2.80 4.71 18.97
CA GLU A 63 3.14 4.86 20.38
C GLU A 63 2.81 6.28 20.86
N GLY A 64 2.01 6.38 21.93
CA GLY A 64 1.62 7.65 22.53
C GLY A 64 0.57 8.42 21.71
N ASP A 65 0.28 9.65 22.13
CA ASP A 65 -0.70 10.52 21.48
C ASP A 65 -0.07 11.20 20.24
N VAL A 66 0.02 10.46 19.15
CA VAL A 66 0.46 10.99 17.85
C VAL A 66 -0.77 11.45 17.07
N MET A 67 -0.83 12.75 16.80
CA MET A 67 -1.79 13.31 15.84
C MET A 67 -1.17 13.25 14.45
N TYR A 68 -1.67 12.35 13.60
CA TYR A 68 -1.36 12.38 12.17
C TYR A 68 -1.95 13.62 11.53
N LYS A 69 -1.16 14.32 10.73
CA LYS A 69 -1.65 15.45 9.93
C LYS A 69 -2.22 14.92 8.62
N ASP A 70 -3.21 15.61 8.08
CA ASP A 70 -3.78 15.30 6.76
C ASP A 70 -2.71 15.27 5.66
N GLU A 71 -1.67 16.10 5.79
CA GLU A 71 -0.52 16.14 4.87
C GLU A 71 0.25 14.81 4.82
N ASP A 72 0.44 14.15 5.97
CA ASP A 72 1.16 12.88 6.05
C ASP A 72 0.34 11.74 5.43
N ILE A 73 -0.99 11.79 5.62
CA ILE A 73 -1.93 10.84 5.03
C ILE A 73 -1.96 11.00 3.50
N GLU A 74 -2.03 12.23 3.01
CA GLU A 74 -2.06 12.48 1.56
C GLU A 74 -0.72 12.11 0.91
N ALA A 75 0.42 12.40 1.55
CA ALA A 75 1.73 11.95 1.06
C ALA A 75 1.84 10.41 0.97
N GLY A 76 1.26 9.69 1.93
CA GLY A 76 1.16 8.23 1.87
C GLY A 76 0.32 7.73 0.70
N LYS A 77 -0.81 8.39 0.46
CA LYS A 77 -1.72 8.09 -0.67
C LYS A 77 -1.09 8.40 -2.03
N ASP A 78 -0.36 9.49 -2.16
CA ASP A 78 0.33 9.86 -3.40
C ASP A 78 1.39 8.82 -3.76
N ARG A 79 2.21 8.39 -2.79
CA ARG A 79 3.20 7.32 -3.01
C ARG A 79 2.56 6.01 -3.45
N ALA A 80 1.44 5.63 -2.83
CA ALA A 80 0.71 4.42 -3.23
C ALA A 80 0.17 4.56 -4.67
N SER A 81 -0.36 5.73 -5.02
CA SER A 81 -0.91 6.01 -6.35
C SER A 81 0.16 5.98 -7.43
N GLU A 82 1.33 6.56 -7.17
CA GLU A 82 2.49 6.49 -8.07
C GLU A 82 2.92 5.06 -8.37
N MET A 83 2.95 4.19 -7.35
CA MET A 83 3.27 2.77 -7.52
C MET A 83 2.26 2.07 -8.44
N TYR A 84 0.96 2.31 -8.26
CA TYR A 84 -0.08 1.72 -9.13
C TYR A 84 0.00 2.24 -10.55
N ASN A 85 0.30 3.52 -10.77
CA ASN A 85 0.48 4.09 -12.11
C ASN A 85 1.63 3.40 -12.86
N VAL A 86 2.74 3.09 -12.17
CA VAL A 86 3.87 2.37 -12.77
C VAL A 86 3.47 0.93 -13.14
N ILE A 87 2.74 0.24 -12.27
CA ILE A 87 2.24 -1.13 -12.53
C ILE A 87 1.28 -1.12 -13.72
N GLU A 88 0.32 -0.19 -13.75
CA GLU A 88 -0.64 -0.05 -14.83
C GLU A 88 0.07 0.22 -16.16
N ALA A 89 0.98 1.19 -16.21
CA ALA A 89 1.76 1.49 -17.41
C ALA A 89 2.55 0.28 -17.91
N TYR A 90 3.14 -0.51 -16.99
CA TYR A 90 3.84 -1.73 -17.34
C TYR A 90 2.90 -2.79 -17.92
N LEU A 91 1.75 -3.05 -17.31
CA LEU A 91 0.78 -4.04 -17.80
C LEU A 91 0.16 -3.63 -19.15
N LEU A 92 -0.10 -2.33 -19.35
CA LEU A 92 -0.57 -1.80 -20.64
C LEU A 92 0.47 -1.97 -21.75
N ALA A 93 1.75 -1.74 -21.44
CA ALA A 93 2.84 -1.96 -22.38
C ALA A 93 3.14 -3.46 -22.62
N ASN A 94 2.73 -4.34 -21.71
CA ASN A 94 3.01 -5.78 -21.75
C ASN A 94 1.74 -6.64 -21.54
N PRO A 95 0.81 -6.73 -22.50
CA PRO A 95 -0.50 -7.40 -22.33
C PRO A 95 -0.47 -8.92 -22.10
N ARG A 96 0.71 -9.54 -22.05
CA ARG A 96 0.92 -10.99 -21.82
C ARG A 96 1.77 -11.28 -20.58
N ALA A 97 2.06 -10.27 -19.77
CA ALA A 97 2.76 -10.41 -18.50
C ALA A 97 1.96 -11.26 -17.50
#